data_AF-A0A2X2VG12-F1
#
_entry.id   AF-A0A2X2VG12-F1
#
_cell.length_a   1.000
_cell.length_b   1.000
_cell.length_c   1.000
_cell.angle_alpha   90.00
_cell.angle_beta   90.00
_cell.angle_gamma   90.00
#
_symmetry.space_group_name_H-M   'P 1'
#
loop_
_entity.id
_entity.type
_entity.pdbx_description
1 polymer ?
#
loop_
_entity_poly.entity_id
_entity_poly.type
_entity_poly.pdbx_seq_one_letter_code
_entity_poly.pdbx_strand_id
1 'polypeptide(L)'
;MTPTVVLFIFFIVFAVLFIGILSRPQQVNTFSGTDFQTQPLDQSAIKKREDYLTKMETRQRTISIILLVFMVLAFISPVFYAWFDTLHYKGILDKESYDARIGDNNLLMGGMLGMCGLFFFMISLLKRKMLQSYKSVILSLNQTDFETMLDVNQAMNGVDRFTMSPPFIVSQSGLYVFKLGRVLTLLWADITELTINSAPRNGYFIKMKVKGKIYFFTISDRPMLDIFVAECVKYGVPRPSQW
;
A
#
# COMPACT_ATOMS: atom_id res chain seq x y z
N MET A 1 -15.88 -36.38 5.02
CA MET A 1 -15.52 -35.01 4.61
C MET A 1 -15.69 -34.92 3.10
N THR A 2 -16.49 -33.99 2.59
CA THR A 2 -16.64 -33.82 1.14
C THR A 2 -15.34 -33.28 0.54
N PRO A 3 -14.98 -33.64 -0.70
CA PRO A 3 -13.76 -33.17 -1.36
C PRO A 3 -13.64 -31.64 -1.39
N THR A 4 -14.77 -30.93 -1.38
CA THR A 4 -14.86 -29.46 -1.27
C THR A 4 -14.33 -28.90 0.05
N VAL A 5 -14.58 -29.55 1.19
CA VAL A 5 -14.06 -29.12 2.49
C VAL A 5 -12.53 -29.30 2.56
N VAL A 6 -12.03 -30.38 1.97
CA VAL A 6 -10.59 -30.65 1.88
C VAL A 6 -9.90 -29.62 0.98
N LEU A 7 -10.51 -29.27 -0.16
CA LEU A 7 -10.01 -28.24 -1.08
C LEU A 7 -9.98 -26.85 -0.44
N PHE A 8 -11.00 -26.51 0.36
CA PHE A 8 -11.07 -25.24 1.07
C PHE A 8 -9.98 -25.12 2.16
N ILE A 9 -9.77 -26.19 2.94
CA ILE A 9 -8.70 -26.24 3.93
C ILE A 9 -7.33 -26.16 3.23
N PHE A 10 -7.13 -26.90 2.13
CA PHE A 10 -5.90 -26.82 1.35
C PHE A 10 -5.66 -25.42 0.78
N PHE A 11 -6.70 -24.74 0.30
CA PHE A 11 -6.57 -23.38 -0.21
C PHE A 11 -6.21 -22.38 0.89
N ILE A 12 -6.81 -22.49 2.09
CA ILE A 12 -6.44 -21.66 3.25
C ILE A 12 -4.99 -21.93 3.67
N VAL A 13 -4.62 -23.20 3.80
CA VAL A 13 -3.26 -23.60 4.19
C VAL A 13 -2.24 -23.13 3.13
N PHE A 14 -2.55 -23.29 1.85
CA PHE A 14 -1.69 -22.84 0.76
C PHE A 14 -1.60 -21.31 0.72
N ALA A 15 -2.71 -20.58 0.91
CA ALA A 15 -2.70 -19.13 0.96
C ALA A 15 -1.88 -18.59 2.16
N VAL A 16 -1.99 -19.23 3.33
CA VAL A 16 -1.16 -18.92 4.51
C VAL A 16 0.32 -19.21 4.27
N LEU A 17 0.65 -20.36 3.67
CA LEU A 17 2.03 -20.73 3.32
C LEU A 17 2.60 -19.82 2.23
N PHE A 18 1.80 -19.45 1.24
CA PHE A 18 2.17 -18.57 0.14
C PHE A 18 2.42 -17.14 0.64
N ILE A 19 1.62 -16.64 1.59
CA ILE A 19 1.92 -15.41 2.33
C ILE A 19 3.24 -15.55 3.08
N GLY A 20 3.49 -16.68 3.75
CA GLY A 20 4.75 -16.93 4.45
C GLY A 20 5.98 -16.85 3.52
N ILE A 21 5.87 -17.39 2.31
CA ILE A 21 6.94 -17.39 1.30
C ILE A 21 7.14 -15.99 0.71
N LEU A 22 6.06 -15.27 0.36
CA LEU A 22 6.12 -13.89 -0.14
C LEU A 22 6.55 -12.87 0.93
N SER A 23 6.35 -13.20 2.21
CA SER A 23 6.74 -12.37 3.36
C SER A 23 8.16 -12.63 3.85
N ARG A 24 8.92 -13.56 3.24
CA ARG A 24 10.33 -13.71 3.62
C ARG A 24 11.06 -12.43 3.22
N PRO A 25 11.69 -11.72 4.19
CA PRO A 25 12.58 -10.63 3.83
C PRO A 25 13.70 -11.25 2.99
N GLN A 26 13.77 -10.90 1.70
CA GLN A 26 15.02 -11.08 0.97
C GLN A 26 16.05 -10.25 1.71
N GLN A 27 17.13 -10.89 2.16
CA GLN A 27 18.35 -10.21 2.57
C GLN A 27 18.70 -9.24 1.42
N VAL A 28 18.44 -7.96 1.66
CA VAL A 28 18.99 -6.91 0.82
C VAL A 28 20.47 -6.99 1.09
N ASN A 29 21.24 -7.33 0.06
CA ASN A 29 22.69 -7.33 0.08
C ASN A 29 23.16 -6.12 0.90
N THR A 30 23.84 -6.42 1.99
CA THR A 30 24.55 -5.45 2.82
C THR A 30 25.40 -4.58 1.92
N PHE A 31 25.07 -3.28 1.93
CA PHE A 31 26.00 -2.16 1.92
C PHE A 31 27.27 -2.36 1.07
N SER A 32 27.18 -2.14 -0.24
CA SER A 32 28.34 -1.80 -1.06
C SER A 32 27.92 -0.79 -2.12
N GLY A 33 28.35 0.45 -1.94
CA GLY A 33 28.01 1.57 -2.82
C GLY A 33 28.40 2.92 -2.26
N THR A 34 29.72 3.13 -2.14
CA THR A 34 30.47 4.40 -2.28
C THR A 34 29.97 5.70 -1.60
N ASP A 35 30.82 6.16 -0.69
CA ASP A 35 31.13 7.55 -0.34
C ASP A 35 30.03 8.43 0.26
N PHE A 36 29.78 8.26 1.57
CA PHE A 36 29.33 9.36 2.42
C PHE A 36 30.29 9.51 3.59
N GLN A 37 30.89 10.70 3.68
CA GLN A 37 31.70 11.13 4.80
C GLN A 37 31.00 10.80 6.13
N THR A 38 31.70 10.02 6.93
CA THR A 38 31.31 9.55 8.25
C THR A 38 31.22 10.71 9.24
N GLN A 39 30.06 11.36 9.32
CA GLN A 39 29.58 11.75 10.64
C GLN A 39 29.22 10.47 11.39
N PRO A 40 29.56 10.33 12.68
CA PRO A 40 29.09 9.21 13.47
C PRO A 40 27.57 9.30 13.53
N LEU A 41 26.88 8.54 12.67
CA LEU A 41 25.44 8.38 12.77
C LEU A 41 25.21 7.82 14.17
N ASP A 42 24.53 8.63 14.99
CA ASP A 42 24.07 8.23 16.31
C ASP A 42 23.36 6.86 16.17
N GLN A 43 23.88 5.84 16.84
CA GLN A 43 23.32 4.48 16.79
C GLN A 43 21.83 4.48 17.16
N SER A 44 21.40 5.47 17.97
CA SER A 44 19.99 5.69 18.30
C SER A 44 19.14 6.03 17.07
N ALA A 45 19.67 6.84 16.15
CA ALA A 45 19.00 7.27 14.93
C ALA A 45 18.86 6.12 13.92
N ILE A 46 19.90 5.30 13.77
CA ILE A 46 19.86 4.10 12.92
C ILE A 46 18.79 3.13 13.45
N LYS A 47 18.81 2.85 14.75
CA LYS A 47 17.84 1.95 15.39
C LYS A 47 16.40 2.46 15.22
N LYS A 48 16.17 3.76 15.41
CA LYS A 48 14.84 4.37 15.22
C LYS A 48 14.30 4.18 13.80
N ARG A 49 15.16 4.26 12.78
CA ARG A 49 14.79 4.00 11.38
C ARG A 49 14.48 2.53 11.13
N GLU A 50 15.30 1.62 11.65
CA GLU A 50 15.08 0.18 11.53
C GLU A 50 13.75 -0.24 12.20
N ASP A 51 13.48 0.29 13.39
CA ASP A 51 12.22 0.07 14.11
C ASP A 51 11.02 0.58 13.30
N TYR A 52 11.14 1.76 12.70
CA TYR A 52 10.09 2.33 11.85
C TYR A 52 9.82 1.43 10.63
N LEU A 53 10.87 1.02 9.91
CA LEU A 53 10.75 0.17 8.73
C LEU A 53 10.14 -1.18 9.10
N THR A 54 10.61 -1.81 10.17
CA THR A 54 10.08 -3.10 10.66
C THR A 54 8.61 -3.00 11.02
N LYS A 55 8.21 -1.91 11.68
CA LYS A 55 6.81 -1.65 12.03
C LYS A 55 5.94 -1.41 10.79
N MET A 56 6.43 -0.64 9.82
CA MET A 56 5.76 -0.42 8.54
C MET A 56 5.55 -1.75 7.78
N GLU A 57 6.60 -2.57 7.65
CA GLU A 57 6.54 -3.88 7.00
C GLU A 57 5.52 -4.80 7.70
N THR A 58 5.53 -4.83 9.03
CA THR A 58 4.59 -5.63 9.82
C THR A 58 3.14 -5.20 9.61
N ARG A 59 2.85 -3.89 9.67
CA ARG A 59 1.49 -3.38 9.44
C ARG A 59 1.02 -3.62 8.02
N GLN A 60 1.89 -3.44 7.04
CA GLN A 60 1.56 -3.75 5.64
C GLN A 60 1.24 -5.22 5.43
N ARG A 61 1.94 -6.13 6.12
CA ARG A 61 1.64 -7.56 6.14
C ARG A 61 0.28 -7.84 6.76
N THR A 62 -0.04 -7.24 7.91
CA THR A 62 -1.37 -7.36 8.54
C THR A 62 -2.48 -6.92 7.60
N ILE A 63 -2.31 -5.80 6.90
CA ILE A 63 -3.29 -5.32 5.90
C ILE A 63 -3.44 -6.31 4.76
N SER A 64 -2.35 -6.88 4.26
CA SER A 64 -2.41 -7.90 3.19
C SER A 64 -3.20 -9.13 3.63
N ILE A 65 -3.04 -9.56 4.88
CA ILE A 65 -3.80 -10.71 5.44
C ILE A 65 -5.29 -10.35 5.54
N ILE A 66 -5.63 -9.19 6.09
CA ILE A 66 -7.03 -8.75 6.21
C ILE A 66 -7.67 -8.63 4.82
N LEU A 67 -6.97 -8.02 3.86
CA LEU A 67 -7.44 -7.89 2.49
C LEU A 67 -7.66 -9.25 1.82
N LEU A 68 -6.76 -10.21 2.04
CA LEU A 68 -6.92 -11.56 1.52
C LEU A 68 -8.17 -12.22 2.09
N VAL A 69 -8.38 -12.17 3.41
CA VAL A 69 -9.57 -12.74 4.05
C VAL A 69 -10.83 -12.12 3.47
N PHE A 70 -10.87 -10.79 3.33
CA PHE A 70 -12.01 -10.10 2.75
C PHE A 70 -12.26 -10.49 1.29
N MET A 71 -11.19 -10.59 0.47
CA MET A 71 -11.30 -11.07 -0.90
C MET A 71 -11.84 -12.50 -0.96
N VAL A 72 -11.28 -13.42 -0.17
CA VAL A 72 -11.74 -14.81 -0.12
C VAL A 72 -13.23 -14.87 0.22
N LEU A 73 -13.69 -14.12 1.23
CA LEU A 73 -15.11 -14.05 1.58
C LEU A 73 -15.97 -13.50 0.42
N ALA A 74 -15.51 -12.42 -0.23
CA ALA A 74 -16.23 -11.80 -1.34
C ALA A 74 -16.35 -12.72 -2.57
N PHE A 75 -15.28 -13.42 -2.92
CA PHE A 75 -15.25 -14.32 -4.09
C PHE A 75 -15.97 -15.64 -3.84
N ILE A 76 -16.00 -16.11 -2.60
CA ILE A 76 -16.61 -17.40 -2.24
C ILE A 76 -18.11 -17.26 -1.93
N SER A 77 -18.58 -16.10 -1.51
CA SER A 77 -20.00 -15.88 -1.17
C SER A 77 -20.99 -16.23 -2.30
N PRO A 78 -20.80 -15.80 -3.56
CA PRO A 78 -21.69 -16.18 -4.66
C PRO A 78 -21.70 -17.68 -4.93
N VAL A 79 -20.55 -18.33 -4.75
CA VAL A 79 -20.39 -19.77 -4.98
C VAL A 79 -21.10 -20.57 -3.90
N PHE A 80 -21.00 -20.15 -2.63
CA PHE A 80 -21.78 -20.77 -1.55
C PHE A 80 -23.28 -20.64 -1.80
N TYR A 81 -23.74 -19.48 -2.27
CA TYR A 81 -25.16 -19.28 -2.58
C TYR A 81 -25.63 -20.26 -3.67
N ALA A 82 -24.89 -20.37 -4.77
CA ALA A 82 -25.20 -21.31 -5.86
C ALA A 82 -25.18 -22.78 -5.40
N TRP A 83 -24.23 -23.12 -4.51
CA TRP A 83 -24.16 -24.44 -3.88
C TRP A 83 -25.37 -24.74 -3.00
N PHE A 84 -25.77 -23.80 -2.12
CA PHE A 84 -26.93 -23.95 -1.25
C PHE A 84 -28.23 -24.10 -2.05
N ASP A 85 -28.39 -23.29 -3.09
CA ASP A 85 -29.54 -23.38 -4.00
C ASP A 85 -29.58 -24.77 -4.65
N THR A 86 -28.44 -25.26 -5.14
CA THR A 86 -28.38 -26.59 -5.77
C THR A 86 -28.67 -27.72 -4.79
N LEU A 87 -28.19 -27.63 -3.55
CA LEU A 87 -28.50 -28.59 -2.49
C LEU A 87 -29.99 -28.61 -2.14
N HIS A 88 -30.68 -27.47 -2.20
CA HIS A 88 -32.13 -27.38 -1.95
C HIS A 88 -32.93 -28.21 -2.96
N TYR A 89 -32.50 -28.28 -4.22
CA TYR A 89 -33.16 -29.06 -5.26
C TYR A 89 -32.87 -30.57 -5.23
N LYS A 90 -32.13 -31.06 -4.23
CA LYS A 90 -31.83 -32.48 -4.11
C LYS A 90 -33.10 -33.30 -3.91
N GLY A 91 -33.41 -34.17 -4.87
CA GLY A 91 -34.64 -34.99 -4.88
C GLY A 91 -35.86 -34.29 -5.50
N ILE A 92 -35.72 -33.01 -5.89
CA ILE A 92 -36.72 -32.28 -6.70
C ILE A 92 -36.35 -32.36 -8.18
N LEU A 93 -35.07 -32.18 -8.49
CA LEU A 93 -34.53 -32.38 -9.84
C LEU A 93 -34.27 -33.85 -10.12
N ASP A 94 -34.32 -34.21 -11.40
CA ASP A 94 -33.76 -35.48 -11.87
C ASP A 94 -32.25 -35.52 -11.60
N LYS A 95 -31.72 -36.74 -11.45
CA LYS A 95 -30.34 -36.96 -11.04
C LYS A 95 -29.34 -36.33 -12.02
N GLU A 96 -29.62 -36.39 -13.32
CA GLU A 96 -28.72 -35.88 -14.35
C GLU A 96 -28.63 -34.34 -14.27
N SER A 97 -29.78 -33.65 -14.18
CA SER A 97 -29.82 -32.20 -13.98
C SER A 97 -29.17 -31.76 -12.67
N TYR A 98 -29.34 -32.53 -11.60
CA TYR A 98 -28.69 -32.23 -10.31
C TYR A 98 -27.17 -32.37 -10.39
N ASP A 99 -26.68 -33.47 -10.95
CA ASP A 99 -25.24 -33.74 -11.09
C ASP A 99 -24.57 -32.71 -12.02
N ALA A 100 -25.26 -32.29 -13.10
CA ALA A 100 -24.81 -31.22 -13.98
C ALA A 100 -24.64 -29.89 -13.23
N ARG A 101 -25.64 -29.48 -12.43
CA ARG A 101 -25.56 -28.25 -11.62
C ARG A 101 -24.43 -28.31 -10.58
N ILE A 102 -24.20 -29.46 -9.96
CA ILE A 102 -23.06 -29.65 -9.05
C ILE A 102 -21.73 -29.50 -9.82
N GLY A 103 -21.65 -30.06 -11.03
CA GLY A 103 -20.51 -29.88 -11.92
C GLY A 103 -20.22 -28.41 -12.24
N ASP A 104 -21.24 -27.68 -12.67
CA ASP A 104 -21.15 -26.25 -13.00
C ASP A 104 -20.74 -25.40 -11.79
N ASN A 105 -21.29 -25.69 -10.61
CA ASN A 105 -20.91 -25.00 -9.38
C ASN A 105 -19.45 -25.25 -8.98
N ASN A 106 -18.93 -26.46 -9.23
CA ASN A 106 -17.51 -26.76 -9.00
C ASN A 106 -16.62 -26.00 -9.98
N LEU A 107 -17.02 -25.91 -11.24
CA LEU A 107 -16.30 -25.13 -12.25
C LEU A 107 -16.29 -23.64 -11.88
N LEU A 108 -17.44 -23.11 -11.45
CA LEU A 108 -17.58 -21.74 -10.95
C LEU A 108 -16.68 -21.49 -9.73
N MET A 109 -16.64 -22.41 -8.76
CA MET A 109 -15.76 -22.33 -7.60
C MET A 109 -14.29 -22.24 -8.02
N GLY A 110 -13.84 -23.14 -8.91
CA GLY A 110 -12.48 -23.15 -9.42
C GLY A 110 -12.12 -21.84 -10.13
N GLY A 111 -13.02 -21.32 -10.97
CA GLY A 111 -12.86 -20.04 -11.65
C GLY A 111 -12.74 -18.86 -10.69
N MET A 112 -13.63 -18.77 -9.69
CA MET A 112 -13.63 -17.68 -8.70
C MET A 112 -12.37 -17.71 -7.81
N LEU A 113 -11.94 -18.90 -7.36
CA LEU A 113 -10.70 -19.04 -6.59
C LEU A 113 -9.47 -18.69 -7.42
N GLY A 114 -9.43 -19.11 -8.69
CA GLY A 114 -8.37 -18.75 -9.63
C GLY A 114 -8.26 -17.23 -9.82
N MET A 115 -9.40 -16.56 -10.05
CA MET A 115 -9.45 -15.10 -10.15
C MET A 115 -9.02 -14.42 -8.85
N CYS A 116 -9.50 -14.89 -7.69
CA CYS A 116 -9.08 -14.38 -6.38
C CYS A 116 -7.56 -14.45 -6.19
N GLY A 117 -6.95 -15.59 -6.57
CA GLY A 117 -5.50 -15.77 -6.52
C GLY A 117 -4.74 -14.79 -7.43
N LEU A 118 -5.19 -14.62 -8.67
CA LEU A 118 -4.58 -13.69 -9.64
C LEU A 118 -4.68 -12.23 -9.17
N PHE A 119 -5.84 -11.81 -8.67
CA PHE A 119 -6.03 -10.46 -8.13
C PHE A 119 -5.12 -10.22 -6.92
N PHE A 120 -5.07 -11.17 -5.98
CA PHE A 120 -4.23 -11.05 -4.79
C PHE A 120 -2.74 -11.00 -5.15
N PHE A 121 -2.31 -11.80 -6.12
CA PHE A 121 -0.94 -11.77 -6.63
C PHE A 121 -0.58 -10.40 -7.21
N MET A 122 -1.43 -9.82 -8.07
CA MET A 122 -1.19 -8.51 -8.68
C MET A 122 -1.14 -7.39 -7.62
N ILE A 123 -2.04 -7.39 -6.65
CA ILE A 123 -2.04 -6.43 -5.53
C ILE A 123 -0.76 -6.59 -4.70
N SER A 124 -0.33 -7.83 -4.44
CA SER A 124 0.89 -8.11 -3.68
C SER A 124 2.14 -7.58 -4.37
N LEU A 125 2.24 -7.73 -5.69
CA LEU A 125 3.34 -7.15 -6.49
C LEU A 125 3.36 -5.63 -6.40
N LEU A 126 2.21 -4.98 -6.55
CA LEU A 126 2.11 -3.52 -6.45
C LEU A 126 2.51 -3.02 -5.05
N LYS A 127 1.99 -3.65 -4.00
CA LYS A 127 2.34 -3.32 -2.61
C LYS A 127 3.83 -3.50 -2.35
N ARG A 128 4.42 -4.61 -2.81
CA ARG A 128 5.86 -4.86 -2.69
C ARG A 128 6.67 -3.72 -3.32
N LYS A 129 6.32 -3.33 -4.54
CA LYS A 129 6.99 -2.22 -5.24
C LYS A 129 6.85 -0.90 -4.47
N MET A 130 5.65 -0.59 -3.98
CA MET A 130 5.42 0.60 -3.16
C MET A 130 6.31 0.61 -1.91
N LEU A 131 6.34 -0.50 -1.17
CA LEU A 131 7.11 -0.63 0.06
C LEU A 131 8.62 -0.49 -0.19
N GLN A 132 9.13 -1.09 -1.27
CA GLN A 132 10.53 -0.94 -1.69
C GLN A 132 10.87 0.53 -2.01
N SER A 133 9.99 1.23 -2.73
CA SER A 133 10.15 2.65 -3.01
C SER A 133 10.21 3.49 -1.73
N TYR A 134 9.31 3.26 -0.77
CA TYR A 134 9.35 3.94 0.54
C TYR A 134 10.65 3.65 1.28
N LYS A 135 11.04 2.37 1.38
CA LYS A 135 12.27 1.95 2.07
C LYS A 135 13.51 2.63 1.47
N SER A 136 13.60 2.69 0.15
CA SER A 136 14.70 3.35 -0.55
C SER A 136 14.79 4.85 -0.19
N VAL A 137 13.65 5.55 -0.16
CA VAL A 137 13.64 6.98 0.19
C VAL A 137 14.00 7.17 1.66
N ILE A 138 13.36 6.43 2.57
CA ILE A 138 13.59 6.54 4.03
C ILE A 138 15.06 6.32 4.38
N LEU A 139 15.71 5.33 3.76
CA LEU A 139 17.12 5.05 3.99
C LEU A 139 18.05 6.15 3.47
N SER A 140 17.61 6.92 2.46
CA SER A 140 18.38 8.05 1.91
C SER A 140 18.22 9.35 2.70
N LEU A 141 17.27 9.45 3.62
CA LEU A 141 17.03 10.68 4.38
C LEU A 141 18.14 10.96 5.40
N ASN A 142 18.49 12.23 5.57
CA ASN A 142 19.26 12.67 6.74
C ASN A 142 18.37 12.61 8.01
N GLN A 143 18.94 12.85 9.19
CA GLN A 143 18.17 12.69 10.43
C GLN A 143 17.06 13.71 10.59
N THR A 144 17.30 14.97 10.22
CA THR A 144 16.30 16.04 10.28
C THR A 144 15.10 15.74 9.38
N ASP A 145 15.35 15.34 8.13
CA ASP A 145 14.33 14.97 7.15
C ASP A 145 13.53 13.75 7.62
N PHE A 146 14.18 12.79 8.29
CA PHE A 146 13.52 11.64 8.87
C PHE A 146 12.58 12.03 10.02
N GLU A 147 12.98 12.96 10.91
CA GLU A 147 12.08 13.48 11.96
C GLU A 147 10.89 14.23 11.34
N THR A 148 11.11 15.08 10.33
CA THR A 148 10.02 15.75 9.61
C THR A 148 9.05 14.75 8.98
N MET A 149 9.55 13.65 8.42
CA MET A 149 8.70 12.56 7.93
C MET A 149 7.87 11.93 9.06
N LEU A 150 8.43 11.74 10.25
CA LEU A 150 7.69 11.22 11.40
C LEU A 150 6.59 12.19 11.84
N ASP A 151 6.84 13.49 11.84
CA ASP A 151 5.85 14.52 12.17
C ASP A 151 4.69 14.51 11.16
N VAL A 152 5.02 14.46 9.86
CA VAL A 152 4.04 14.29 8.78
C VAL A 152 3.20 13.03 9.01
N ASN A 153 3.83 11.92 9.39
CA ASN A 153 3.15 10.65 9.64
C ASN A 153 2.26 10.68 10.90
N GLN A 154 2.62 11.46 11.92
CA GLN A 154 1.78 11.65 13.11
C GLN A 154 0.57 12.55 12.83
N ALA A 155 0.72 13.49 11.89
CA ALA A 155 -0.33 14.40 11.43
C ALA A 155 -1.38 13.76 10.51
N MET A 156 -1.10 12.57 9.97
CA MET A 156 -2.07 11.79 9.18
C MET A 156 -3.18 11.20 10.05
N ASN A 157 -4.35 10.99 9.46
CA ASN A 157 -5.45 10.25 10.08
C ASN A 157 -5.77 8.92 9.38
N GLY A 158 -6.53 8.07 10.09
CA GLY A 158 -7.12 6.86 9.54
C GLY A 158 -6.13 5.83 8.99
N VAL A 159 -6.41 5.35 7.77
CA VAL A 159 -5.66 4.27 7.12
C VAL A 159 -4.22 4.69 6.81
N ASP A 160 -3.99 5.94 6.39
CA ASP A 160 -2.66 6.42 5.99
C ASP A 160 -1.69 6.46 7.19
N ARG A 161 -2.19 6.87 8.37
CA ARG A 161 -1.44 6.79 9.64
C ARG A 161 -1.17 5.33 10.05
N PHE A 162 -2.15 4.45 9.82
CA PHE A 162 -1.98 3.04 10.14
C PHE A 162 -0.94 2.39 9.23
N THR A 163 -0.99 2.62 7.92
CA THR A 163 -0.05 2.06 6.94
C THR A 163 1.38 2.60 7.06
N MET A 164 1.57 3.72 7.78
CA MET A 164 2.86 4.40 7.92
C MET A 164 3.47 4.76 6.56
N SER A 165 2.63 5.21 5.64
CA SER A 165 3.00 5.46 4.24
C SER A 165 2.50 6.83 3.81
N PRO A 166 3.19 7.91 4.21
CA PRO A 166 2.75 9.26 3.89
C PRO A 166 2.79 9.49 2.37
N PRO A 167 1.80 10.19 1.80
CA PRO A 167 1.71 10.40 0.35
C PRO A 167 2.91 11.18 -0.23
N PHE A 168 3.65 11.89 0.63
CA PHE A 168 4.89 12.57 0.31
C PHE A 168 5.89 12.50 1.47
N ILE A 169 7.16 12.71 1.16
CA ILE A 169 8.25 12.92 2.12
C ILE A 169 8.98 14.20 1.73
N VAL A 170 9.19 15.08 2.71
CA VAL A 170 9.96 16.32 2.54
C VAL A 170 11.42 16.04 2.90
N SER A 171 12.35 16.51 2.07
CA SER A 171 13.78 16.51 2.34
C SER A 171 14.37 17.88 2.02
N GLN A 172 15.54 18.18 2.58
CA GLN A 172 16.34 19.33 2.15
C GLN A 172 16.59 19.39 0.64
N SER A 173 16.70 18.23 -0.02
CA SER A 173 16.95 18.15 -1.46
C SER A 173 15.71 18.39 -2.33
N GLY A 174 14.52 18.14 -1.79
CA GLY A 174 13.28 18.20 -2.56
C GLY A 174 12.11 17.47 -1.90
N LEU A 175 11.03 17.36 -2.65
CA LEU A 175 9.82 16.64 -2.30
C LEU A 175 9.80 15.28 -3.01
N TYR A 176 9.64 14.20 -2.26
CA TYR A 176 9.36 12.87 -2.79
C TYR A 176 7.86 12.62 -2.72
N VAL A 177 7.20 12.46 -3.88
CA VAL A 177 5.75 12.15 -3.96
C VAL A 177 5.55 10.71 -4.40
N PHE A 178 4.76 9.95 -3.66
CA PHE A 178 4.53 8.53 -3.93
C PHE A 178 3.23 8.34 -4.72
N LYS A 179 3.32 7.68 -5.89
CA LYS A 179 2.17 7.43 -6.76
C LYS A 179 2.24 6.05 -7.40
N LEU A 180 1.33 5.15 -7.01
CA LEU A 180 1.18 3.80 -7.57
C LEU A 180 2.51 3.03 -7.74
N GLY A 181 3.36 3.05 -6.70
CA GLY A 181 4.65 2.35 -6.72
C GLY A 181 5.76 3.06 -7.51
N ARG A 182 5.58 4.34 -7.83
CA ARG A 182 6.63 5.23 -8.33
C ARG A 182 6.90 6.33 -7.31
N VAL A 183 8.14 6.78 -7.26
CA VAL A 183 8.55 7.97 -6.52
C VAL A 183 8.84 9.06 -7.53
N LEU A 184 8.20 10.20 -7.35
CA LEU A 184 8.51 11.43 -8.09
C LEU A 184 9.38 12.30 -7.18
N THR A 185 10.60 12.57 -7.60
CA THR A 185 11.50 13.49 -6.90
C THR A 185 11.39 14.86 -7.55
N LEU A 186 10.90 15.84 -6.80
CA LEU A 186 10.72 17.22 -7.24
C LEU A 186 11.69 18.10 -6.45
N LEU A 187 12.73 18.62 -7.11
CA LEU A 187 13.69 19.51 -6.44
C LEU A 187 13.03 20.86 -6.15
N TRP A 188 13.37 21.45 -5.01
CA TRP A 188 12.82 22.75 -4.61
C TRP A 188 13.07 23.84 -5.66
N ALA A 189 14.29 23.91 -6.18
CA ALA A 189 14.70 24.88 -7.19
C ALA A 189 13.90 24.78 -8.51
N ASP A 190 13.28 23.64 -8.77
CA ASP A 190 12.55 23.39 -10.01
C ASP A 190 11.06 23.74 -9.90
N ILE A 191 10.56 24.01 -8.69
CA ILE A 191 9.15 24.29 -8.41
C ILE A 191 8.89 25.79 -8.62
N THR A 192 8.07 26.12 -9.62
CA THR A 192 7.79 27.52 -9.98
C THR A 192 6.42 27.99 -9.51
N GLU A 193 5.44 27.09 -9.39
CA GLU A 193 4.07 27.42 -9.01
C GLU A 193 3.52 26.33 -8.09
N LEU A 194 2.77 26.76 -7.06
CA LEU A 194 2.05 25.90 -6.12
C LEU A 194 0.60 26.42 -5.99
N THR A 195 -0.36 25.56 -6.28
CA THR A 195 -1.79 25.83 -6.09
C THR A 195 -2.38 24.73 -5.22
N ILE A 196 -3.19 25.15 -4.24
CA ILE A 196 -3.87 24.24 -3.32
C ILE A 196 -5.37 24.52 -3.45
N ASN A 197 -6.12 23.49 -3.79
CA ASN A 197 -7.58 23.57 -3.90
C ASN A 197 -8.21 22.59 -2.92
N SER A 198 -9.46 22.83 -2.52
CA SER A 198 -10.23 21.85 -1.75
C SER A 198 -10.49 20.60 -2.60
N ALA A 199 -10.41 19.44 -1.96
CA ALA A 199 -10.77 18.14 -2.53
C ALA A 199 -12.01 17.57 -1.81
N PRO A 200 -12.75 16.64 -2.44
CA PRO A 200 -13.82 15.91 -1.77
C PRO A 200 -13.34 15.25 -0.47
N ARG A 201 -14.26 15.05 0.47
CA ARG A 201 -13.99 14.42 1.79
C ARG A 201 -12.97 15.19 2.65
N ASN A 202 -13.02 16.52 2.62
CA ASN A 202 -12.18 17.42 3.42
C ASN A 202 -10.67 17.31 3.14
N GLY A 203 -10.29 16.80 1.96
CA GLY A 203 -8.91 16.76 1.51
C GLY A 203 -8.49 18.03 0.75
N TYR A 204 -7.26 18.00 0.24
CA TYR A 204 -6.65 19.08 -0.51
C TYR A 204 -6.00 18.53 -1.78
N PHE A 205 -6.32 19.13 -2.92
CA PHE A 205 -5.64 18.89 -4.19
C PHE A 205 -4.46 19.82 -4.31
N ILE A 206 -3.26 19.23 -4.38
CA ILE A 206 -2.01 19.96 -4.58
C ILE A 206 -1.65 19.89 -6.05
N LYS A 207 -1.55 21.06 -6.69
CA LYS A 207 -1.07 21.23 -8.05
C LYS A 207 0.25 21.98 -8.02
N MET A 208 1.28 21.39 -8.59
CA MET A 208 2.63 21.98 -8.64
C MET A 208 3.13 22.04 -10.07
N LYS A 209 3.78 23.13 -10.46
CA LYS A 209 4.50 23.23 -11.73
C LYS A 209 5.99 23.08 -11.47
N VAL A 210 6.59 22.04 -12.06
CA VAL A 210 7.99 21.68 -11.88
C VAL A 210 8.65 21.51 -13.25
N LYS A 211 9.66 22.31 -13.57
CA LYS A 211 10.27 22.39 -14.92
C LYS A 211 9.23 22.52 -16.05
N GLY A 212 8.20 23.33 -15.83
CA GLY A 212 7.11 23.53 -16.79
C GLY A 212 6.09 22.38 -16.90
N LYS A 213 6.28 21.27 -16.19
CA LYS A 213 5.31 20.16 -16.12
C LYS A 213 4.42 20.28 -14.88
N ILE A 214 3.15 19.94 -15.04
CA ILE A 214 2.18 19.99 -13.95
C ILE A 214 2.08 18.64 -13.27
N TYR A 215 2.26 18.63 -11.95
CA TYR A 215 2.12 17.48 -11.08
C TYR A 215 0.93 17.67 -10.14
N PHE A 216 0.29 16.56 -9.79
CA PHE A 216 -0.86 16.55 -8.90
C PHE A 216 -0.79 15.38 -7.91
N PHE A 217 -1.10 15.70 -6.66
CA PHE A 217 -1.29 14.75 -5.58
C PHE A 217 -2.29 15.31 -4.55
N THR A 218 -2.74 14.45 -3.64
CA THR A 218 -3.74 14.80 -2.63
C THR A 218 -3.15 14.71 -1.24
N ILE A 219 -3.57 15.63 -0.38
CA ILE A 219 -3.31 15.60 1.05
C ILE A 219 -4.66 15.45 1.76
N SER A 220 -4.79 14.44 2.61
CA SER A 220 -6.07 14.09 3.25
C SER A 220 -6.40 14.98 4.45
N ASP A 221 -5.39 15.55 5.10
CA ASP A 221 -5.53 16.16 6.43
C ASP A 221 -4.93 17.57 6.49
N ARG A 222 -5.60 18.48 7.22
CA ARG A 222 -5.15 19.87 7.38
C ARG A 222 -3.81 19.99 8.13
N PRO A 223 -3.56 19.29 9.26
CA PRO A 223 -2.26 19.37 9.92
C PRO A 223 -1.09 18.95 9.03
N MET A 224 -1.30 17.93 8.19
CA MET A 224 -0.30 17.50 7.19
C MET A 224 -0.08 18.57 6.11
N LEU A 225 -1.16 19.24 5.67
CA LEU A 225 -1.06 20.36 4.74
C LEU A 225 -0.25 21.52 5.32
N ASP A 226 -0.48 21.85 6.60
CA ASP A 226 0.20 22.95 7.26
C ASP A 226 1.72 22.69 7.33
N ILE A 227 2.14 21.46 7.64
CA ILE A 227 3.55 21.03 7.58
C ILE A 227 4.09 21.15 6.14
N PHE A 228 3.34 20.67 5.16
CA PHE A 228 3.74 20.75 3.75
C PHE A 228 3.96 22.19 3.28
N VAL A 229 3.03 23.10 3.60
CA VAL A 229 3.15 24.51 3.19
C VAL A 229 4.29 25.20 3.93
N ALA A 230 4.49 24.91 5.23
CA ALA A 230 5.60 25.45 5.98
C ALA A 230 6.95 25.07 5.35
N GLU A 231 7.13 23.81 4.96
CA GLU A 231 8.34 23.35 4.29
C GLU A 231 8.49 23.94 2.87
N CYS A 232 7.39 24.08 2.11
CA CYS A 232 7.42 24.76 0.81
C CYS A 232 7.94 26.21 0.94
N VAL A 233 7.40 26.98 1.89
CA VAL A 233 7.80 28.37 2.14
C VAL A 233 9.26 28.46 2.58
N LYS A 234 9.68 27.56 3.48
CA LYS A 234 11.06 27.46 3.97
C LYS A 234 12.07 27.25 2.83
N TYR A 235 11.71 26.49 1.79
CA TYR A 235 12.56 26.26 0.62
C TYR A 235 12.30 27.21 -0.56
N GLY A 236 11.63 28.33 -0.31
CA GLY A 236 11.46 29.40 -1.31
C GLY A 236 10.37 29.16 -2.35
N VAL A 237 9.51 28.16 -2.16
CA VAL A 237 8.31 27.99 -3.00
C VAL A 237 7.31 29.08 -2.65
N PRO A 238 6.77 29.83 -3.65
CA PRO A 238 5.81 30.89 -3.39
C PRO A 238 4.61 30.38 -2.58
N ARG A 239 4.21 31.16 -1.57
CA ARG A 239 3.03 30.82 -0.76
C ARG A 239 1.80 30.77 -1.69
N PRO A 240 0.99 29.70 -1.62
CA PRO A 240 -0.18 29.58 -2.47
C PRO A 240 -1.13 30.76 -2.22
N SER A 241 -1.62 31.35 -3.32
CA SER A 241 -2.40 32.60 -3.31
C SER A 241 -3.82 32.46 -2.74
N GLN A 242 -4.26 31.26 -2.39
CA GLN A 242 -5.56 30.98 -1.77
C GLN A 242 -5.43 29.87 -0.72
N TRP A 243 -6.11 30.05 0.41
CA TRP A 243 -6.18 29.18 1.59
C TRP A 243 -7.64 28.92 1.95
#